data_AF-A0A7S9QCP4-F1
#
_entry.id   AF-A0A7S9QCP4-F1
#
_cell.length_a   1.000
_cell.length_b   1.000
_cell.length_c   1.000
_cell.angle_alpha   90.00
_cell.angle_beta   90.00
_cell.angle_gamma   90.00
#
_symmetry.space_group_name_H-M   'P 1'
#
loop_
_entity.id
_entity.type
_entity.pdbx_description
1 polymer ?
#
loop_
_entity_poly.entity_id
_entity_poly.type
_entity_poly.pdbx_seq_one_letter_code
_entity_poly.pdbx_strand_id
1 'polypeptide(L)'
;MLIESMERDLGLNNLTRHERDVLYVMQELCGEENRFVRSDAIRRHDLLKPMTQPTFYRALRQLLERELIEMPEGSKAGSYRIRPGAEFNL
;
A
#
# COMPACT_ATOMS: atom_id res chain seq x y z
N MET A 1 4.72 30.88 0.42
CA MET A 1 3.97 29.69 -0.04
C MET A 1 4.68 28.50 0.57
N LEU A 2 4.17 27.93 1.66
CA LEU A 2 4.84 26.84 2.38
C LEU A 2 3.81 25.94 3.05
N ILE A 3 3.04 25.22 2.24
CA ILE A 3 2.23 24.08 2.70
C ILE A 3 2.32 23.01 1.61
N GLU A 4 3.52 22.51 1.34
CA GLU A 4 3.69 21.36 0.46
C GLU A 4 4.57 20.28 1.09
N SER A 5 5.40 20.66 2.05
CA SER A 5 6.23 19.71 2.81
C SER A 5 5.50 19.15 4.05
N MET A 6 4.53 19.88 4.61
CA MET A 6 3.77 19.39 5.78
C MET A 6 2.69 18.36 5.41
N GLU A 7 2.07 18.46 4.23
CA GLU A 7 1.09 17.46 3.79
C GLU A 7 1.74 16.11 3.46
N ARG A 8 3.02 16.10 3.04
CA ARG A 8 3.78 14.89 2.74
C ARG A 8 4.24 14.10 3.99
N ASP A 9 4.52 14.78 5.10
CA ASP A 9 4.90 14.13 6.36
C ASP A 9 3.71 13.52 7.15
N LEU A 10 2.48 13.93 6.85
CA LEU A 10 1.29 13.53 7.62
C LEU A 10 0.78 12.11 7.29
N GLY A 11 1.15 11.53 6.14
CA GLY A 11 0.67 10.20 5.72
C GLY A 11 1.53 9.02 6.19
N LEU A 12 2.85 9.20 6.25
CA LEU A 12 3.84 8.13 6.43
C LEU A 12 4.22 7.88 7.89
N ASN A 13 4.32 8.92 8.72
CA ASN A 13 4.69 8.79 10.14
C ASN A 13 3.61 8.08 10.99
N ASN A 14 2.37 8.02 10.52
CA ASN A 14 1.28 7.32 11.19
C ASN A 14 1.07 5.89 10.68
N LEU A 15 1.94 5.35 9.82
CA LEU A 15 1.79 3.97 9.37
C LEU A 15 2.23 3.00 10.46
N THR A 16 1.36 2.06 10.77
CA THR A 16 1.71 0.93 11.62
C THR A 16 2.78 0.08 10.95
N ARG A 17 3.49 -0.73 11.73
CA ARG A 17 4.45 -1.70 11.18
C ARG A 17 3.81 -2.59 10.11
N HIS A 18 2.58 -3.04 10.33
CA HIS A 18 1.85 -3.88 9.38
C HIS A 18 1.53 -3.17 8.06
N GLU A 19 1.16 -1.89 8.11
CA GLU A 19 0.90 -1.10 6.90
C GLU A 19 2.19 -0.87 6.09
N ARG A 20 3.31 -0.58 6.77
CA ARG A 20 4.62 -0.46 6.11
C ARG A 20 5.08 -1.77 5.49
N ASP A 21 4.95 -2.89 6.21
CA ASP A 21 5.29 -4.21 5.71
C ASP A 21 4.47 -4.53 4.43
N VAL A 22 3.17 -4.20 4.41
CA VAL A 22 2.32 -4.39 3.22
C VAL A 22 2.76 -3.49 2.06
N LEU A 23 3.04 -2.21 2.33
CA LEU A 23 3.45 -1.26 1.30
C LEU A 23 4.79 -1.65 0.66
N TYR A 24 5.76 -2.09 1.46
CA TYR A 24 7.05 -2.58 0.98
C TYR A 24 6.89 -3.75 0.01
N VAL A 25 6.11 -4.76 0.40
CA VAL A 25 5.83 -5.91 -0.46
C VAL A 25 5.09 -5.50 -1.73
N MET A 26 4.15 -4.56 -1.63
CA MET A 26 3.47 -4.04 -2.80
C MET A 26 4.43 -3.35 -3.76
N GLN A 27 5.40 -2.56 -3.27
CA GLN A 27 6.38 -1.88 -4.11
C GLN A 27 7.25 -2.88 -4.86
N GLU A 28 7.72 -3.91 -4.16
CA GLU A 28 8.49 -5.00 -4.75
C GLU A 28 7.69 -5.76 -5.83
N LEU A 29 6.41 -6.07 -5.58
CA LEU A 29 5.58 -6.83 -6.52
C LEU A 29 5.02 -6.00 -7.68
N CYS A 30 4.76 -4.70 -7.45
CA CYS A 30 4.32 -3.77 -8.49
C CYS A 30 5.45 -3.46 -9.49
N GLY A 31 6.70 -3.50 -9.02
CA GLY A 31 7.87 -3.22 -9.84
C GLY A 31 7.88 -1.80 -10.41
N GLU A 32 8.82 -1.54 -11.32
CA GLU A 32 9.02 -0.20 -11.92
C GLU A 32 7.84 0.26 -12.79
N GLU A 33 7.08 -0.69 -13.37
CA GLU A 33 5.91 -0.39 -14.21
C GLU A 33 4.65 -0.06 -13.39
N ASN A 34 4.73 -0.11 -12.06
CA ASN A 34 3.64 0.16 -11.13
C ASN A 34 2.35 -0.57 -11.54
N ARG A 35 2.44 -1.89 -11.72
CA ARG A 35 1.31 -2.73 -12.18
C ARG A 35 0.36 -3.08 -11.04
N PHE A 36 -0.87 -3.45 -11.36
CA PHE A 36 -1.80 -4.01 -10.38
C PHE A 36 -1.37 -5.42 -9.94
N VAL A 37 -1.38 -5.66 -8.63
CA VAL A 37 -1.00 -6.91 -7.98
C VAL A 37 -2.16 -7.44 -7.14
N ARG A 38 -2.41 -8.75 -7.18
CA ARG A 38 -3.49 -9.38 -6.40
C ARG A 38 -3.14 -9.50 -4.91
N SER A 39 -4.13 -9.29 -4.05
CA SER A 39 -4.03 -9.42 -2.58
C SER A 39 -3.57 -10.78 -2.10
N ASP A 40 -3.92 -11.86 -2.81
CA ASP A 40 -3.44 -13.20 -2.49
C ASP A 40 -1.93 -13.35 -2.77
N ALA A 41 -1.42 -12.72 -3.84
CA ALA A 41 0.00 -12.67 -4.13
C ALA A 41 0.76 -11.82 -3.08
N ILE A 42 0.22 -10.65 -2.72
CA ILE A 42 0.78 -9.79 -1.66
C ILE A 42 0.86 -10.59 -0.34
N ARG A 43 -0.25 -11.19 0.11
CA ARG A 43 -0.30 -11.94 1.38
C ARG A 43 0.63 -13.16 1.43
N ARG A 44 0.94 -13.77 0.28
CA ARG A 44 1.82 -14.96 0.20
C ARG A 44 3.29 -14.62 0.40
N HIS A 45 3.67 -13.35 0.34
CA HIS A 45 5.04 -12.90 0.55
C HIS A 45 5.55 -13.27 1.95
N ASP A 46 6.82 -13.67 2.04
CA ASP A 46 7.41 -14.18 3.28
C ASP A 46 7.33 -13.18 4.44
N LEU A 47 7.48 -11.89 4.14
CA LEU A 47 7.35 -10.81 5.13
C LEU A 47 5.94 -10.73 5.74
N LEU A 48 4.90 -11.13 5.01
CA LEU A 48 3.50 -11.05 5.42
C LEU A 48 2.90 -12.38 5.86
N LYS A 49 3.62 -13.50 5.67
CA LYS A 49 3.21 -14.84 6.18
C LYS A 49 2.80 -14.86 7.65
N PRO A 50 3.49 -14.19 8.60
CA PRO A 50 3.06 -14.20 10.00
C PRO A 50 1.81 -13.33 10.27
N MET A 51 1.37 -12.51 9.30
CA MET A 51 0.23 -11.63 9.46
C MET A 51 -1.09 -12.39 9.25
N THR A 52 -2.02 -12.24 10.20
CA THR A 52 -3.35 -12.84 10.06
C THR A 52 -4.12 -12.21 8.90
N GLN A 53 -5.06 -12.95 8.30
CA GLN A 53 -5.90 -12.45 7.22
C GLN A 53 -6.71 -11.18 7.63
N PRO A 54 -7.32 -11.10 8.83
CA PRO A 54 -7.97 -9.87 9.28
C PRO A 54 -7.02 -8.68 9.42
N THR A 55 -5.80 -8.89 9.93
CA THR A 55 -4.79 -7.83 10.05
C THR A 55 -4.36 -7.31 8.67
N PHE A 56 -4.15 -8.23 7.73
CA PHE A 56 -3.76 -7.89 6.36
C PHE A 56 -4.82 -7.04 5.64
N TYR A 57 -6.08 -7.45 5.67
CA TYR A 57 -7.15 -6.66 5.03
C TYR A 57 -7.42 -5.33 5.75
N ARG A 58 -7.21 -5.27 7.07
CA ARG A 58 -7.25 -3.99 7.80
C ARG A 58 -6.16 -3.04 7.31
N ALA A 59 -4.93 -3.52 7.15
CA ALA A 59 -3.81 -2.73 6.64
C ALA A 59 -4.10 -2.25 5.20
N LEU A 60 -4.53 -3.12 4.29
CA LEU A 60 -4.93 -2.72 2.93
C LEU A 60 -6.02 -1.63 2.94
N ARG A 61 -7.03 -1.77 3.79
CA ARG A 61 -8.10 -0.78 3.91
C ARG A 61 -7.57 0.58 4.38
N GLN A 62 -6.69 0.60 5.38
CA GLN A 62 -6.07 1.84 5.85
C GLN A 62 -5.21 2.50 4.75
N LEU A 63 -4.48 1.71 3.96
CA LEU A 63 -3.69 2.22 2.84
C LEU A 63 -4.58 2.82 1.72
N LEU A 64 -5.75 2.23 1.45
CA LEU A 64 -6.74 2.78 0.52
C LEU A 64 -7.34 4.09 1.04
N GLU A 65 -7.74 4.11 2.31
CA GLU A 65 -8.33 5.29 2.99
C GLU A 65 -7.34 6.46 3.02
N ARG A 66 -6.04 6.16 3.11
CA ARG A 66 -4.94 7.13 3.03
C ARG A 66 -4.50 7.43 1.60
N GLU A 67 -5.18 6.87 0.60
CA GLU A 67 -4.92 7.17 -0.79
C GLU A 67 -3.49 6.79 -1.28
N LEU A 68 -2.82 5.90 -0.54
CA LEU A 68 -1.46 5.43 -0.85
C LEU A 68 -1.47 4.30 -1.89
N ILE A 69 -2.57 3.55 -1.93
CA ILE A 69 -2.81 2.48 -2.91
C ILE A 69 -4.17 2.68 -3.54
N GLU A 70 -4.37 2.08 -4.70
CA GLU A 70 -5.62 2.15 -5.44
C GLU A 70 -6.01 0.80 -6.05
N MET A 71 -7.30 0.70 -6.38
CA MET A 71 -7.87 -0.44 -7.09
C MET A 71 -8.21 -0.03 -8.53
N PRO A 72 -8.25 -0.97 -9.48
CA PRO A 72 -8.67 -0.67 -10.85
C PRO A 72 -10.11 -0.13 -10.88
N GLU A 73 -10.36 0.93 -11.66
CA GLU A 73 -11.73 1.39 -11.91
C GLU A 73 -12.53 0.30 -12.65
N GLY A 74 -13.71 -0.04 -12.15
CA GLY A 74 -14.67 -0.88 -12.86
C GLY A 74 -14.44 -2.40 -12.87
N SER A 75 -13.42 -2.97 -12.21
CA SER A 75 -13.25 -4.44 -12.21
C SER A 75 -12.63 -5.09 -10.96
N LYS A 76 -13.45 -6.01 -10.42
CA LYS A 76 -13.21 -7.33 -9.81
C LYS A 76 -11.96 -7.55 -8.92
N ALA A 77 -12.27 -7.52 -7.62
CA ALA A 77 -11.77 -8.44 -6.60
C ALA A 77 -10.26 -8.40 -6.32
N GLY A 78 -9.88 -7.46 -5.46
CA GLY A 78 -8.70 -7.58 -4.61
C GLY A 78 -7.36 -7.44 -5.34
N SER A 79 -7.30 -6.66 -6.41
CA SER A 79 -6.05 -6.22 -7.02
C SER A 79 -5.75 -4.77 -6.63
N TYR A 80 -4.49 -4.48 -6.34
CA TYR A 80 -4.03 -3.23 -5.77
C TYR A 80 -2.75 -2.76 -6.46
N ARG A 81 -2.60 -1.45 -6.59
CA ARG A 81 -1.42 -0.79 -7.13
C ARG A 81 -1.01 0.34 -6.18
N ILE A 82 0.28 0.67 -6.13
CA ILE A 82 0.74 1.89 -5.47
C ILE A 82 0.28 3.11 -6.27
N ARG A 83 -0.34 4.10 -5.63
CA ARG A 83 -0.81 5.28 -6.35
C ARG A 83 0.39 6.04 -6.98
N PRO A 84 0.39 6.31 -8.30
CA PRO A 84 1.42 7.14 -8.93
C PRO A 84 1.42 8.55 -8.33
N GLY A 85 2.60 9.04 -7.91
CA GLY A 85 2.72 10.36 -7.27
C GLY A 85 2.68 10.35 -5.74
N ALA A 86 2.45 9.19 -5.12
CA ALA A 86 2.82 9.01 -3.73
C ALA A 86 4.35 8.86 -3.67
N GLU A 87 5.07 9.98 -3.49
CA GLU A 87 6.52 9.99 -3.27
C GLU A 87 6.82 9.43 -1.87
N PHE A 88 7.11 8.14 -1.81
CA PHE A 88 7.54 7.49 -0.58
C PHE A 88 9.05 7.66 -0.44
N ASN A 89 9.50 8.57 0.42
CA ASN A 89 10.86 8.51 0.95
C ASN A 89 10.87 7.44 2.06
N LEU A 90 11.05 6.17 1.67
CA LEU A 90 11.27 5.05 2.59
C LEU A 90 12.76 4.74 2.70
#